data_AF-A0A2H0QK87-F1
#
_entry.id   AF-A0A2H0QK87-F1
#
_cell.length_a   1.000
_cell.length_b   1.000
_cell.length_c   1.000
_cell.angle_alpha   90.00
_cell.angle_beta   90.00
_cell.angle_gamma   90.00
#
_symmetry.space_group_name_H-M   'P 1'
#
loop_
_entity.id
_entity.type
_entity.pdbx_description
1 polymer ?
#
loop_
_entity_poly.entity_id
_entity_poly.type
_entity_poly.pdbx_seq_one_letter_code
_entity_poly.pdbx_strand_id
1 'polypeptide(L)'
;MKKLIALLFFIFTLNLQATVVLPSSILTANEMVEEFRASFRVKLLELEKNYYALYGDRSLSYRSHEVITCQNRPFAPGSNLARLELTSKINGEERFQSMRYFGCGEKLVLQEHLQVVGGDEKPLTFNQMRKGEIALNLKAGEKKRFYRMIYGDQTELFSLSQERTPSGEFHEYRIGGQLAYQVTYTYSDEVSRVTYKYFPYSLKIQIGQSEWTTTMGFTPYTNIANAFAKPQNYVTYFDSSNTQVSEGTFLTNFGYNVRERTLSRVGSFVRVLINEFPPTAVVNTGTQNQRLLEELRLNYTRLLNNTEPNLVRNYIQELILAAEKGQLQDNRPAGTP
;
A
#
# COMPACT_ATOMS: atom_id res chain seq x y z
N MET A 1 -39.39 -11.33 33.59
CA MET A 1 -38.96 -10.66 32.33
C MET A 1 -38.41 -9.24 32.50
N LYS A 2 -38.93 -8.37 33.37
CA LYS A 2 -38.43 -6.98 33.52
C LYS A 2 -37.00 -6.84 34.09
N LYS A 3 -36.47 -7.84 34.81
CA LYS A 3 -35.10 -7.81 35.37
C LYS A 3 -34.00 -8.20 34.38
N LEU A 4 -34.31 -8.88 33.28
CA LEU A 4 -33.31 -9.31 32.28
C LEU A 4 -32.95 -8.18 31.30
N ILE A 5 -33.92 -7.30 31.01
CA ILE A 5 -33.74 -6.15 30.11
C ILE A 5 -32.86 -5.07 30.76
N ALA A 6 -32.94 -4.89 32.08
CA ALA A 6 -32.07 -3.97 32.81
C ALA A 6 -30.61 -4.45 32.83
N LEU A 7 -30.35 -5.77 32.86
CA LEU A 7 -29.01 -6.33 32.78
C LEU A 7 -28.41 -6.20 31.36
N LEU A 8 -29.24 -6.36 30.32
CA LEU A 8 -28.82 -6.13 28.93
C LEU A 8 -28.53 -4.65 28.65
N PHE A 9 -29.24 -3.71 29.28
CA PHE A 9 -28.92 -2.28 29.19
C PHE A 9 -27.64 -1.91 29.95
N PHE A 10 -27.36 -2.54 31.09
CA PHE A 10 -26.15 -2.27 31.88
C PHE A 10 -24.87 -2.89 31.27
N ILE A 11 -25.01 -3.95 30.47
CA ILE A 11 -23.89 -4.54 29.72
C ILE A 11 -23.61 -3.72 28.45
N PHE A 12 -24.60 -3.00 27.90
CA PHE A 12 -24.42 -2.14 26.72
C PHE A 12 -23.85 -0.74 27.04
N THR A 13 -23.81 -0.32 28.31
CA THR A 13 -23.19 0.95 28.73
C THR A 13 -21.72 0.83 29.12
N LEU A 14 -21.14 -0.38 29.08
CA LEU A 14 -19.71 -0.57 29.30
C LEU A 14 -18.98 -0.60 27.94
N ASN A 15 -18.21 0.47 27.71
CA ASN A 15 -17.16 0.61 26.68
C ASN A 15 -17.57 1.11 25.28
N LEU A 16 -18.39 2.14 25.20
CA LEU A 16 -18.14 3.18 24.19
C LEU A 16 -17.33 4.29 24.86
N GLN A 17 -16.04 4.04 25.09
CA GLN A 17 -15.12 5.15 25.29
C GLN A 17 -15.19 5.99 24.02
N ALA A 18 -15.77 7.20 24.15
CA ALA A 18 -15.69 8.20 23.11
C ALA A 18 -14.22 8.60 22.98
N THR A 19 -13.50 7.93 22.08
CA THR A 19 -12.13 8.27 21.76
C THR A 19 -12.14 9.68 21.19
N VAL A 20 -11.45 10.60 21.88
CA VAL A 20 -11.26 11.96 21.36
C VAL A 20 -10.46 11.81 20.06
N VAL A 21 -11.07 12.25 18.96
CA VAL A 21 -10.52 12.03 17.61
C VAL A 21 -9.25 12.88 17.47
N LEU A 22 -8.14 12.22 17.17
CA LEU A 22 -6.88 12.90 16.86
C LEU A 22 -7.01 13.74 15.59
N PRO A 23 -6.19 14.78 15.41
CA PRO A 23 -6.24 15.62 14.21
C PRO A 23 -6.16 14.78 12.93
N SER A 24 -7.04 15.07 11.97
CA SER A 24 -7.01 14.45 10.63
C SER A 24 -5.79 14.85 9.80
N SER A 25 -5.01 15.84 10.26
CA SER A 25 -3.78 16.31 9.62
C SER A 25 -2.59 15.37 9.78
N ILE A 26 -2.76 14.26 10.50
CA ILE A 26 -1.74 13.24 10.73
C ILE A 26 -1.97 12.03 9.81
N LEU A 27 -0.92 11.62 9.09
CA LEU A 27 -0.98 10.45 8.22
C LEU A 27 -1.22 9.16 9.03
N THR A 28 -2.18 8.37 8.58
CA THR A 28 -2.44 7.00 9.05
C THR A 28 -1.35 6.03 8.60
N ALA A 29 -1.26 4.86 9.24
CA ALA A 29 -0.33 3.81 8.83
C ALA A 29 -0.52 3.40 7.36
N ASN A 30 -1.77 3.38 6.89
CA ASN A 30 -2.12 3.13 5.50
C ASN A 30 -1.52 4.19 4.57
N GLU A 31 -1.75 5.47 4.85
CA GLU A 31 -1.26 6.57 4.00
C GLU A 31 0.25 6.61 3.95
N MET A 32 0.93 6.37 5.09
CA MET A 32 2.39 6.33 5.15
C MET A 32 2.98 5.23 4.27
N VAL A 33 2.37 4.05 4.25
CA VAL A 33 2.87 2.91 3.47
C VAL A 33 2.47 3.02 1.99
N GLU A 34 1.32 3.61 1.67
CA GLU A 34 0.92 3.87 0.29
C GLU A 34 1.86 4.85 -0.44
N GLU A 35 2.50 5.80 0.26
CA GLU A 35 3.47 6.74 -0.34
C GLU A 35 4.59 6.03 -1.14
N PHE A 36 5.04 4.85 -0.67
CA PHE A 36 6.05 4.07 -1.40
C PHE A 36 5.47 2.87 -2.16
N ARG A 37 4.37 2.27 -1.70
CA ARG A 37 3.72 1.15 -2.42
C ARG A 37 3.05 1.57 -3.72
N ALA A 38 2.60 2.82 -3.85
CA ALA A 38 1.88 3.29 -5.03
C ALA A 38 2.67 3.07 -6.33
N SER A 39 3.97 3.37 -6.33
CA SER A 39 4.83 3.17 -7.51
C SER A 39 4.90 1.69 -7.92
N PHE A 40 4.99 0.80 -6.93
CA PHE A 40 5.02 -0.64 -7.17
C PHE A 40 3.68 -1.17 -7.69
N ARG A 41 2.55 -0.69 -7.15
CA ARG A 41 1.21 -1.00 -7.65
C ARG A 41 1.03 -0.55 -9.10
N VAL A 42 1.51 0.64 -9.46
CA VAL A 42 1.50 1.13 -10.85
C VAL A 42 2.26 0.15 -11.75
N LYS A 43 3.46 -0.29 -11.34
CA LYS A 43 4.21 -1.27 -12.11
C LYS A 43 3.42 -2.57 -12.34
N LEU A 44 2.77 -3.11 -11.31
CA LEU A 44 1.94 -4.32 -11.46
C LEU A 44 0.78 -4.13 -12.44
N LEU A 45 0.14 -2.95 -12.42
CA LEU A 45 -0.92 -2.61 -13.38
C LEU A 45 -0.36 -2.48 -14.81
N GLU A 46 0.83 -1.94 -14.97
CA GLU A 46 1.49 -1.86 -16.28
C GLU A 46 1.87 -3.24 -16.81
N LEU A 47 2.32 -4.16 -15.96
CA LEU A 47 2.60 -5.54 -16.35
C LEU A 47 1.33 -6.22 -16.91
N GLU A 48 0.19 -6.01 -16.26
CA GLU A 48 -1.11 -6.56 -16.70
C GLU A 48 -1.59 -5.97 -18.05
N LYS A 49 -1.15 -4.75 -18.39
CA LYS A 49 -1.47 -4.11 -19.68
C LYS A 49 -0.55 -4.54 -20.81
N ASN A 50 0.72 -4.80 -20.51
CA ASN A 50 1.76 -5.07 -21.51
C ASN A 50 1.98 -6.56 -21.77
N TYR A 51 1.56 -7.43 -20.85
CA TYR A 51 1.83 -8.86 -20.88
C TYR A 51 0.57 -9.66 -20.59
N TYR A 52 0.49 -10.87 -21.15
CA TYR A 52 -0.62 -11.76 -20.81
C TYR A 52 -0.36 -12.46 -19.48
N ALA A 53 -1.45 -12.65 -18.74
CA ALA A 53 -1.46 -13.14 -17.36
C ALA A 53 -1.96 -14.59 -17.30
N LEU A 54 -1.20 -15.46 -16.63
CA LEU A 54 -1.67 -16.80 -16.24
C LEU A 54 -1.98 -16.81 -14.75
N TYR A 55 -3.26 -17.02 -14.45
CA TYR A 55 -3.79 -17.04 -13.09
C TYR A 55 -3.78 -18.45 -12.51
N GLY A 56 -3.33 -18.58 -11.28
CA GLY A 56 -3.59 -19.71 -10.40
C GLY A 56 -4.29 -19.24 -9.12
N ASP A 57 -4.69 -20.18 -8.26
CA ASP A 57 -5.44 -19.86 -7.03
C ASP A 57 -4.70 -18.90 -6.09
N ARG A 58 -3.36 -18.99 -6.06
CA ARG A 58 -2.49 -18.19 -5.18
C ARG A 58 -1.27 -17.62 -5.90
N SER A 59 -1.31 -17.61 -7.22
CA SER A 59 -0.20 -17.14 -8.03
C SER A 59 -0.67 -16.47 -9.31
N LEU A 60 0.21 -15.64 -9.86
CA LEU A 60 0.02 -14.96 -11.14
C LEU A 60 1.36 -14.89 -11.84
N SER A 61 1.42 -15.31 -13.10
CA SER A 61 2.64 -15.17 -13.92
C SER A 61 2.36 -14.33 -15.15
N TYR A 62 3.27 -13.42 -15.46
CA TYR A 62 3.24 -12.56 -16.66
C TYR A 62 4.19 -13.11 -17.73
N ARG A 63 3.73 -13.14 -18.98
CA ARG A 63 4.45 -13.70 -20.13
C ARG A 63 4.26 -12.83 -21.37
N SER A 64 5.14 -12.97 -22.35
CA SER A 64 5.06 -12.26 -23.63
C SER A 64 4.97 -13.23 -24.81
N HIS A 65 4.31 -12.80 -25.89
CA HIS A 65 4.33 -13.50 -27.19
C HIS A 65 5.59 -13.19 -28.00
N GLU A 66 6.36 -12.20 -27.57
CA GLU A 66 7.57 -11.72 -28.22
C GLU A 66 8.79 -11.94 -27.35
N VAL A 67 9.98 -11.83 -27.95
CA VAL A 67 11.23 -11.80 -27.19
C VAL A 67 11.31 -10.50 -26.40
N ILE A 68 11.45 -10.59 -25.08
CA ILE A 68 11.60 -9.42 -24.20
C ILE A 68 13.03 -9.36 -23.69
N THR A 69 13.69 -8.22 -23.88
CA THR A 69 14.97 -7.97 -23.21
C THR A 69 14.72 -7.38 -21.84
N CYS A 70 15.17 -8.05 -20.79
CA CYS A 70 15.11 -7.54 -19.43
C CYS A 70 16.45 -7.72 -18.73
N GLN A 71 16.93 -6.68 -18.02
CA GLN A 71 18.22 -6.73 -17.32
C GLN A 71 19.37 -7.17 -18.26
N ASN A 72 19.38 -6.65 -19.50
CA ASN A 72 20.32 -6.99 -20.57
C ASN A 72 20.35 -8.48 -20.97
N ARG A 73 19.27 -9.23 -20.68
CA ARG A 73 19.12 -10.64 -21.07
C ARG A 73 17.85 -10.83 -21.90
N PRO A 74 17.91 -11.53 -23.05
CA PRO A 74 16.73 -11.85 -23.83
C PRO A 74 15.95 -13.01 -23.21
N PHE A 75 14.63 -12.89 -23.14
CA PHE A 75 13.70 -13.91 -22.70
C PHE A 75 12.83 -14.35 -23.88
N ALA A 76 12.75 -15.65 -24.13
CA ALA A 76 12.01 -16.21 -25.26
C ALA A 76 10.48 -16.01 -25.08
N PRO A 77 9.70 -16.00 -26.19
CA PRO A 77 8.25 -16.04 -26.14
C PRO A 77 7.73 -17.14 -25.23
N GLY A 78 6.68 -16.85 -24.46
CA GLY A 78 6.03 -17.79 -23.55
C GLY A 78 6.77 -18.05 -22.24
N SER A 79 7.97 -17.51 -22.05
CA SER A 79 8.69 -17.61 -20.77
C SER A 79 8.07 -16.72 -19.69
N ASN A 80 8.22 -17.12 -18.41
CA ASN A 80 7.81 -16.31 -17.27
C ASN A 80 8.73 -15.09 -17.14
N LEU A 81 8.15 -13.89 -17.23
CA LEU A 81 8.88 -12.64 -17.09
C LEU A 81 8.80 -12.06 -15.68
N ALA A 82 7.65 -12.23 -15.02
CA ALA A 82 7.42 -11.86 -13.64
C ALA A 82 6.38 -12.78 -13.03
N ARG A 83 6.42 -12.97 -11.71
CA ARG A 83 5.50 -13.85 -11.00
C ARG A 83 5.18 -13.32 -9.61
N LEU A 84 3.94 -13.50 -9.18
CA LEU A 84 3.47 -13.21 -7.83
C LEU A 84 3.02 -14.50 -7.18
N GLU A 85 3.30 -14.66 -5.89
CA GLU A 85 2.87 -15.83 -5.11
C GLU A 85 2.44 -15.43 -3.71
N LEU A 86 1.28 -15.93 -3.27
CA LEU A 86 0.81 -15.76 -1.90
C LEU A 86 0.92 -17.06 -1.11
N THR A 87 1.64 -16.99 0.01
CA THR A 87 1.60 -18.02 1.05
C THR A 87 0.79 -17.50 2.23
N SER A 88 -0.04 -18.36 2.82
CA SER A 88 -0.82 -18.05 4.02
C SER A 88 -0.69 -19.18 5.02
N LYS A 89 -0.51 -18.83 6.30
CA LYS A 89 -0.42 -19.76 7.43
C LYS A 89 -1.31 -19.23 8.56
N ILE A 90 -2.01 -20.13 9.22
CA ILE A 90 -2.85 -19.83 10.39
C ILE A 90 -2.39 -20.76 11.51
N ASN A 91 -2.07 -20.19 12.67
CA ASN A 91 -1.64 -20.93 13.86
C ASN A 91 -2.34 -20.34 15.10
N GLY A 92 -3.43 -20.97 15.54
CA GLY A 92 -4.26 -20.42 16.62
C GLY A 92 -4.82 -19.05 16.26
N GLU A 93 -4.59 -18.04 17.12
CA GLU A 93 -4.99 -16.64 16.91
C GLU A 93 -4.06 -15.89 15.92
N GLU A 94 -2.96 -16.50 15.51
CA GLU A 94 -1.96 -15.89 14.64
C GLU A 94 -2.23 -16.21 13.17
N ARG A 95 -2.23 -15.18 12.33
CA ARG A 95 -2.41 -15.26 10.89
C ARG A 95 -1.23 -14.60 10.21
N PHE A 96 -0.53 -15.34 9.35
CA PHE A 96 0.63 -14.85 8.60
C PHE A 96 0.40 -14.99 7.10
N GLN A 97 0.65 -13.92 6.35
CA GLN A 97 0.57 -13.89 4.90
C GLN A 97 1.86 -13.32 4.31
N SER A 98 2.36 -13.95 3.24
CA SER A 98 3.55 -13.52 2.52
C SER A 98 3.25 -13.45 1.04
N MET A 99 3.27 -12.24 0.47
CA MET A 99 3.23 -12.03 -0.96
C MET A 99 4.65 -11.85 -1.47
N ARG A 100 5.05 -12.71 -2.41
CA ARG A 100 6.39 -12.72 -3.02
C ARG A 100 6.29 -12.24 -4.46
N TYR A 101 7.18 -11.34 -4.83
CA TYR A 101 7.22 -10.72 -6.14
C TYR A 101 8.54 -11.08 -6.83
N PHE A 102 8.44 -11.84 -7.90
CA PHE A 102 9.55 -12.26 -8.73
C PHE A 102 9.58 -11.43 -10.00
N GLY A 103 10.74 -10.88 -10.31
CA GLY A 103 11.02 -10.14 -11.53
C GLY A 103 11.66 -11.02 -12.60
N CYS A 104 12.45 -10.40 -13.46
CA CYS A 104 13.08 -11.07 -14.59
C CYS A 104 14.01 -12.20 -14.15
N GLY A 105 13.97 -13.32 -14.87
CA GLY A 105 14.78 -14.50 -14.55
C GLY A 105 14.39 -15.18 -13.24
N GLU A 106 13.13 -15.02 -12.81
CA GLU A 106 12.59 -15.58 -11.56
C GLU A 106 13.33 -15.10 -10.30
N LYS A 107 14.06 -13.97 -10.40
CA LYS A 107 14.71 -13.35 -9.26
C LYS A 107 13.65 -12.82 -8.30
N LEU A 108 13.75 -13.20 -7.03
CA LEU A 108 12.91 -12.64 -5.98
C LEU A 108 13.32 -11.18 -5.73
N VAL A 109 12.43 -10.25 -6.06
CA VAL A 109 12.70 -8.81 -5.95
C VAL A 109 12.20 -8.29 -4.62
N LEU A 110 10.95 -8.61 -4.27
CA LEU A 110 10.29 -8.06 -3.10
C LEU A 110 9.46 -9.13 -2.39
N GLN A 111 9.33 -9.00 -1.08
CA GLN A 111 8.33 -9.70 -0.30
C GLN A 111 7.60 -8.72 0.60
N GLU A 112 6.30 -8.93 0.74
CA GLU A 112 5.47 -8.26 1.73
C GLU A 112 4.92 -9.29 2.70
N HIS A 113 5.23 -9.11 3.98
CA HIS A 113 4.73 -9.96 5.05
C HIS A 113 3.70 -9.18 5.86
N LEU A 114 2.57 -9.83 6.14
CA LEU A 114 1.54 -9.35 7.03
C LEU A 114 1.29 -10.42 8.09
N GLN A 115 1.43 -10.04 9.35
CA GLN A 115 1.15 -10.89 10.50
C GLN A 115 0.12 -10.19 11.38
N VAL A 116 -0.89 -10.92 11.81
CA VAL A 116 -1.97 -10.44 12.68
C VAL A 116 -2.18 -11.42 13.82
N VAL A 117 -2.33 -10.92 15.04
CA VAL A 117 -2.60 -11.71 16.24
C VAL A 117 -3.90 -11.25 16.90
N GLY A 118 -4.83 -12.19 17.11
CA GLY A 118 -6.18 -11.91 17.62
C GLY A 118 -7.11 -11.36 16.55
N GLY A 119 -8.37 -11.06 16.90
CA GLY A 119 -9.41 -10.57 15.97
C GLY A 119 -9.99 -11.66 15.06
N ASP A 120 -11.20 -11.40 14.53
CA ASP A 120 -12.00 -12.40 13.81
C ASP A 120 -11.91 -12.32 12.28
N GLU A 121 -11.04 -11.44 11.76
CA GLU A 121 -10.97 -11.23 10.32
C GLU A 121 -10.41 -12.46 9.59
N LYS A 122 -10.88 -12.68 8.37
CA LYS A 122 -10.29 -13.71 7.51
C LYS A 122 -8.98 -13.20 6.89
N PRO A 123 -8.00 -14.08 6.64
CA PRO A 123 -6.84 -13.72 5.83
C PRO A 123 -7.26 -13.15 4.47
N LEU A 124 -6.50 -12.18 3.97
CA LEU A 124 -6.75 -11.56 2.68
C LEU A 124 -6.62 -12.59 1.56
N THR A 125 -7.51 -12.52 0.57
CA THR A 125 -7.40 -13.35 -0.63
C THR A 125 -6.21 -12.93 -1.50
N PHE A 126 -5.79 -13.79 -2.43
CA PHE A 126 -4.74 -13.46 -3.40
C PHE A 126 -5.03 -12.16 -4.16
N ASN A 127 -6.27 -11.98 -4.63
CA ASN A 127 -6.66 -10.79 -5.37
C ASN A 127 -6.61 -9.52 -4.52
N GLN A 128 -7.03 -9.59 -3.25
CA GLN A 128 -6.96 -8.46 -2.32
C GLN A 128 -5.51 -8.05 -2.05
N MET A 129 -4.64 -9.03 -1.75
CA MET A 129 -3.21 -8.77 -1.56
C MET A 129 -2.57 -8.18 -2.81
N ARG A 130 -2.85 -8.74 -4.00
CA ARG A 130 -2.33 -8.26 -5.29
C ARG A 130 -2.72 -6.82 -5.60
N LYS A 131 -3.96 -6.44 -5.29
CA LYS A 131 -4.45 -5.06 -5.47
C LYS A 131 -3.92 -4.09 -4.43
N GLY A 132 -3.21 -4.59 -3.42
CA GLY A 132 -2.68 -3.78 -2.33
C GLY A 132 -3.72 -3.40 -1.28
N GLU A 133 -4.85 -4.11 -1.20
CA GLU A 133 -5.94 -3.89 -0.23
C GLU A 133 -5.56 -4.34 1.21
N ILE A 134 -4.33 -4.03 1.61
CA ILE A 134 -3.78 -4.33 2.92
C ILE A 134 -4.13 -3.19 3.85
N ALA A 135 -5.07 -3.41 4.76
CA ALA A 135 -5.27 -2.50 5.88
C ALA A 135 -4.12 -2.66 6.88
N LEU A 136 -3.48 -1.56 7.25
CA LEU A 136 -2.33 -1.49 8.15
C LEU A 136 -2.66 -0.79 9.48
N ASN A 137 -3.90 -0.38 9.68
CA ASN A 137 -4.36 0.05 11.00
C ASN A 137 -4.75 -1.18 11.81
N LEU A 138 -4.45 -1.15 13.11
CA LEU A 138 -4.87 -2.18 14.05
C LEU A 138 -6.40 -2.20 14.17
N LYS A 139 -7.04 -3.35 13.96
CA LYS A 139 -8.50 -3.44 13.92
C LYS A 139 -9.10 -3.82 15.28
N ALA A 140 -10.42 -3.74 15.38
CA ALA A 140 -11.15 -4.18 16.58
C ALA A 140 -10.84 -5.65 16.87
N GLY A 141 -10.61 -5.99 18.14
CA GLY A 141 -10.24 -7.36 18.57
C GLY A 141 -8.79 -7.78 18.30
N GLU A 142 -8.03 -7.06 17.47
CA GLU A 142 -6.61 -7.36 17.23
C GLU A 142 -5.73 -6.93 18.40
N LYS A 143 -4.80 -7.79 18.79
CA LYS A 143 -3.78 -7.52 19.83
C LYS A 143 -2.52 -6.92 19.19
N LYS A 144 -2.08 -7.51 18.08
CA LYS A 144 -0.89 -7.07 17.34
C LYS A 144 -1.10 -7.17 15.84
N ARG A 145 -0.47 -6.26 15.10
CA ARG A 145 -0.38 -6.28 13.65
C ARG A 145 1.04 -5.90 13.25
N PHE A 146 1.65 -6.68 12.38
CA PHE A 146 2.99 -6.46 11.90
C PHE A 146 3.01 -6.54 10.37
N TYR A 147 3.59 -5.52 9.76
CA TYR A 147 3.81 -5.45 8.32
C TYR A 147 5.29 -5.25 8.05
N ARG A 148 5.80 -5.95 7.04
CA ARG A 148 7.22 -5.87 6.67
C ARG A 148 7.39 -5.97 5.16
N MET A 149 8.27 -5.12 4.62
CA MET A 149 8.71 -5.16 3.24
C MET A 149 10.19 -5.57 3.19
N ILE A 150 10.49 -6.61 2.41
CA ILE A 150 11.82 -7.23 2.32
C ILE A 150 12.27 -7.22 0.86
N TYR A 151 13.46 -6.69 0.59
CA TYR A 151 14.16 -6.86 -0.68
C TYR A 151 14.84 -8.23 -0.72
N GLY A 152 14.57 -8.99 -1.79
CA GLY A 152 15.05 -10.36 -1.91
C GLY A 152 14.52 -11.25 -0.78
N ASP A 153 15.41 -11.97 -0.11
CA ASP A 153 15.12 -12.89 1.00
C ASP A 153 15.57 -12.38 2.38
N GLN A 154 16.47 -11.40 2.44
CA GLN A 154 17.18 -11.08 3.69
C GLN A 154 17.10 -9.60 4.10
N THR A 155 16.97 -8.67 3.15
CA THR A 155 17.12 -7.24 3.47
C THR A 155 15.78 -6.60 3.78
N GLU A 156 15.52 -6.30 5.04
CA GLU A 156 14.37 -5.47 5.41
C GLU A 156 14.53 -4.06 4.86
N LEU A 157 13.51 -3.56 4.17
CA LEU A 157 13.44 -2.17 3.74
C LEU A 157 12.68 -1.34 4.75
N PHE A 158 11.55 -1.88 5.20
CA PHE A 158 10.62 -1.21 6.09
C PHE A 158 9.88 -2.24 6.93
N SER A 159 9.60 -1.91 8.19
CA SER A 159 8.60 -2.62 8.98
C SER A 159 7.77 -1.68 9.84
N LEU A 160 6.53 -2.08 10.07
CA LEU A 160 5.57 -1.47 10.96
C LEU A 160 5.11 -2.53 11.95
N SER A 161 5.34 -2.31 13.23
CA SER A 161 4.79 -3.12 14.32
C SER A 161 3.76 -2.30 15.09
N GLN A 162 2.59 -2.86 15.34
CA GLN A 162 1.51 -2.24 16.11
C GLN A 162 1.07 -3.19 17.22
N GLU A 163 0.89 -2.65 18.40
CA GLU A 163 0.44 -3.39 19.57
C GLU A 163 -0.61 -2.58 20.34
N ARG A 164 -1.71 -3.25 20.70
CA ARG A 164 -2.71 -2.68 21.61
C ARG A 164 -2.18 -2.75 23.03
N THR A 165 -2.28 -1.65 23.75
CA THR A 165 -1.98 -1.55 25.16
C THR A 165 -3.27 -1.34 25.95
N PRO A 166 -3.28 -1.52 27.29
CA PRO A 166 -4.48 -1.28 28.10
C PRO A 166 -5.00 0.16 28.01
N SER A 167 -4.13 1.12 27.71
CA SER A 167 -4.44 2.55 27.64
C SER A 167 -4.38 3.13 26.22
N GLY A 168 -4.17 2.30 25.19
CA GLY A 168 -4.16 2.75 23.80
C GLY A 168 -3.38 1.86 22.84
N GLU A 169 -2.49 2.46 22.07
CA GLU A 169 -1.75 1.76 21.01
C GLU A 169 -0.30 2.22 20.93
N PHE A 170 0.57 1.30 20.52
CA PHE A 170 1.99 1.54 20.35
C PHE A 170 2.43 1.06 18.97
N HIS A 171 3.02 1.96 18.19
CA HIS A 171 3.45 1.69 16.83
C HIS A 171 4.96 1.94 16.70
N GLU A 172 5.71 0.98 16.14
CA GLU A 172 7.11 1.16 15.74
C GLU A 172 7.25 1.10 14.24
N TYR A 173 8.02 2.04 13.69
CA TYR A 173 8.35 2.10 12.28
C TYR A 173 9.87 1.98 12.14
N ARG A 174 10.30 0.96 11.41
CA ARG A 174 11.71 0.67 11.18
C ARG A 174 12.05 0.79 9.71
N ILE A 175 13.26 1.28 9.43
CA ILE A 175 13.88 1.28 8.12
C ILE A 175 15.17 0.47 8.21
N GLY A 176 15.34 -0.54 7.35
CA GLY A 176 16.56 -1.34 7.42
C GLY A 176 16.74 -2.08 8.75
N GLY A 177 15.65 -2.44 9.43
CA GLY A 177 15.67 -3.02 10.78
C GLY A 177 15.94 -2.02 11.93
N GLN A 178 16.35 -0.78 11.63
CA GLN A 178 16.60 0.27 12.61
C GLN A 178 15.34 1.07 12.91
N LEU A 179 15.09 1.39 14.18
CA LEU A 179 13.96 2.23 14.59
C LEU A 179 14.13 3.63 14.01
N ALA A 180 13.17 4.07 13.20
CA ALA A 180 13.17 5.38 12.56
C ALA A 180 12.22 6.33 13.29
N TYR A 181 11.02 5.86 13.63
CA TYR A 181 10.10 6.60 14.49
C TYR A 181 9.14 5.66 15.23
N GLN A 182 8.60 6.18 16.33
CA GLN A 182 7.66 5.49 17.19
C GLN A 182 6.47 6.41 17.44
N VAL A 183 5.28 5.83 17.48
CA VAL A 183 4.05 6.54 17.80
C VAL A 183 3.37 5.86 18.98
N THR A 184 3.14 6.62 20.04
CA THR A 184 2.38 6.14 21.19
C THR A 184 1.07 6.89 21.29
N TYR A 185 -0.03 6.14 21.25
CA TYR A 185 -1.38 6.61 21.45
C TYR A 185 -1.83 6.27 22.87
N THR A 186 -2.32 7.26 23.60
CA THR A 186 -2.87 7.08 24.94
C THR A 186 -4.24 7.73 25.00
N TYR A 187 -5.24 6.96 25.39
CA TYR A 187 -6.62 7.38 25.49
C TYR A 187 -7.04 7.40 26.96
N SER A 188 -7.56 8.54 27.40
CA SER A 188 -8.34 8.67 28.63
C SER A 188 -9.67 9.34 28.32
N ASP A 189 -10.57 9.35 29.31
CA ASP A 189 -11.89 9.96 29.16
C ASP A 189 -11.82 11.48 28.93
N GLU A 190 -10.73 12.12 29.37
CA GLU A 190 -10.54 13.57 29.28
C GLU A 190 -9.61 13.98 28.13
N VAL A 191 -8.60 13.16 27.83
CA VAL A 191 -7.52 13.51 26.89
C VAL A 191 -7.12 12.30 26.06
N SER A 192 -7.06 12.49 24.75
CA SER A 192 -6.32 11.59 23.85
C SER A 192 -4.99 12.24 23.49
N ARG A 193 -3.90 11.50 23.73
CA ARG A 193 -2.53 11.95 23.50
C ARG A 193 -1.88 11.09 22.45
N VAL A 194 -1.19 11.73 21.51
CA VAL A 194 -0.27 11.07 20.60
C VAL A 194 1.14 11.64 20.78
N THR A 195 2.11 10.75 20.89
CA THR A 195 3.53 11.10 21.04
C THR A 195 4.32 10.49 19.90
N TYR A 196 4.95 11.34 19.10
CA TYR A 196 5.88 10.94 18.04
C TYR A 196 7.30 11.07 18.55
N LYS A 197 8.06 9.99 18.49
CA LYS A 197 9.49 10.01 18.80
C LYS A 197 10.28 9.60 17.57
N TYR A 198 11.28 10.39 17.23
CA TYR A 198 12.08 10.21 16.01
C TYR A 198 13.50 9.81 16.37
N PHE A 199 14.09 8.92 15.57
CA PHE A 199 15.40 8.34 15.82
C PHE A 199 16.29 8.44 14.57
N PRO A 200 17.59 8.68 14.73
CA PRO A 200 18.52 8.61 13.63
C PRO A 200 18.67 7.17 13.16
N TYR A 201 18.97 7.00 11.87
CA TYR A 201 19.27 5.70 11.29
C TYR A 201 20.27 5.84 10.14
N SER A 202 20.99 4.77 9.85
CA SER A 202 21.89 4.70 8.69
C SER A 202 21.71 3.38 7.98
N LEU A 203 21.11 3.41 6.80
CA LEU A 203 20.81 2.24 6.00
C LEU A 203 21.78 2.14 4.82
N LYS A 204 22.30 0.94 4.61
CA LYS A 204 23.17 0.57 3.50
C LYS A 204 22.65 -0.75 2.92
N ILE A 205 22.23 -0.73 1.67
CA ILE A 205 21.66 -1.88 0.97
C ILE A 205 22.49 -2.17 -0.27
N GLN A 206 22.94 -3.41 -0.43
CA GLN A 206 23.60 -3.87 -1.65
C GLN A 206 22.57 -4.32 -2.69
N ILE A 207 22.67 -3.81 -3.90
CA ILE A 207 21.87 -4.18 -5.07
C ILE A 207 22.83 -4.65 -6.17
N GLY A 208 23.07 -5.95 -6.26
CA GLY A 208 24.06 -6.49 -7.18
C GLY A 208 25.46 -5.97 -6.85
N GLN A 209 26.04 -5.17 -7.74
CA GLN A 209 27.35 -4.51 -7.53
C GLN A 209 27.23 -3.04 -7.08
N SER A 210 26.01 -2.53 -6.95
CA SER A 210 25.75 -1.15 -6.52
C SER A 210 25.34 -1.10 -5.06
N GLU A 211 25.63 0.02 -4.41
CA GLU A 211 25.26 0.27 -3.03
C GLU A 211 24.30 1.45 -2.95
N TRP A 212 23.19 1.27 -2.23
CA TRP A 212 22.29 2.34 -1.87
C TRP A 212 22.46 2.66 -0.38
N THR A 213 22.92 3.86 -0.08
CA THR A 213 23.16 4.32 1.28
C THR A 213 22.33 5.56 1.58
N THR A 214 21.65 5.56 2.72
CA THR A 214 20.96 6.74 3.27
C THR A 214 21.30 6.86 4.74
N THR A 215 21.75 8.04 5.15
CA THR A 215 22.07 8.34 6.55
C THR A 215 21.26 9.52 7.01
N MET A 216 20.56 9.34 8.12
CA MET A 216 19.79 10.36 8.79
C MET A 216 20.40 10.61 10.17
N GLY A 217 21.36 11.54 10.22
CA GLY A 217 22.01 11.96 11.47
C GLY A 217 21.29 13.13 12.10
N PHE A 218 20.64 12.91 13.25
CA PHE A 218 20.07 13.95 14.10
C PHE A 218 19.88 13.43 15.53
N THR A 219 19.81 14.35 16.49
CA THR A 219 19.50 13.99 17.89
C THR A 219 18.03 13.56 17.97
N PRO A 220 17.72 12.41 18.61
CA PRO A 220 16.33 12.00 18.82
C PRO A 220 15.52 13.13 19.44
N TYR A 221 14.33 13.37 18.90
CA TYR A 221 13.44 14.41 19.37
C TYR A 221 11.99 13.91 19.36
N THR A 222 11.10 14.65 20.00
CA THR A 222 9.71 14.25 20.24
C THR A 222 8.76 15.37 19.85
N ASN A 223 7.61 15.03 19.26
CA ASN A 223 6.48 15.94 19.10
C ASN A 223 5.23 15.31 19.74
N ILE A 224 4.38 16.14 20.33
CA ILE A 224 3.21 15.66 21.07
C ILE A 224 1.98 16.43 20.62
N ALA A 225 0.86 15.74 20.44
CA ALA A 225 -0.45 16.37 20.30
C ALA A 225 -1.42 15.82 21.35
N ASN A 226 -2.11 16.72 22.04
CA ASN A 226 -3.12 16.42 23.04
C ASN A 226 -4.47 16.94 22.56
N ALA A 227 -5.44 16.05 22.40
CA ALA A 227 -6.83 16.38 22.08
C ALA A 227 -7.68 16.26 23.35
N PHE A 228 -8.34 17.35 23.74
CA PHE A 228 -9.16 17.40 24.96
C PHE A 228 -10.63 17.14 24.64
N ALA A 229 -11.28 16.34 25.48
CA ALA A 229 -12.70 16.05 25.39
C ALA A 229 -13.56 17.32 25.56
N LYS A 230 -14.86 17.22 25.27
CA LYS A 230 -15.80 18.31 25.51
C LYS A 230 -15.85 18.67 27.02
N PRO A 231 -16.03 19.95 27.37
CA PRO A 231 -16.41 21.08 26.52
C PRO A 231 -15.25 21.78 25.77
N GLN A 232 -14.00 21.46 26.09
CA GLN A 232 -12.83 22.18 25.58
C GLN A 232 -12.65 22.01 24.06
N ASN A 233 -12.77 20.77 23.57
CA ASN A 233 -12.75 20.42 22.13
C ASN A 233 -11.68 21.16 21.31
N TYR A 234 -10.45 21.21 21.83
CA TYR A 234 -9.29 21.78 21.15
C TYR A 234 -8.11 20.81 21.20
N VAL A 235 -7.12 21.09 20.35
CA VAL A 235 -5.86 20.34 20.29
C VAL A 235 -4.70 21.27 20.62
N THR A 236 -3.80 20.83 21.51
CA THR A 236 -2.53 21.51 21.75
C THR A 236 -1.38 20.66 21.26
N TYR A 237 -0.36 21.35 20.73
CA TYR A 237 0.83 20.75 20.16
C TYR A 237 2.05 21.17 20.98
N PHE A 238 2.97 20.24 21.20
CA PHE A 238 4.19 20.48 21.96
C PHE A 238 5.41 19.94 21.22
N ASP A 239 6.53 20.63 21.39
CA ASP A 239 7.84 20.22 20.90
C ASP A 239 8.55 19.26 21.88
N SER A 240 9.83 18.97 21.58
CA SER A 240 10.68 18.07 22.37
C SER A 240 10.98 18.56 23.78
N SER A 241 10.87 19.87 24.01
CA SER A 241 11.08 20.51 25.31
C SER A 241 9.77 20.70 26.06
N ASN A 242 8.67 20.11 25.56
CA ASN A 242 7.32 20.26 26.09
C ASN A 242 6.83 21.72 26.08
N THR A 243 7.37 22.54 25.17
CA THR A 243 6.89 23.91 24.93
C THR A 243 5.76 23.85 23.91
N GLN A 244 4.69 24.61 24.18
CA GLN A 244 3.55 24.65 23.26
C GLN A 244 3.95 25.33 21.95
N VAL A 245 3.59 24.70 20.82
CA VAL A 245 3.86 25.20 19.46
C VAL A 245 2.56 25.30 18.66
N SER A 246 2.62 25.99 17.52
CA SER A 246 1.50 26.04 16.57
C SER A 246 1.30 24.70 15.86
N GLU A 247 0.09 24.46 15.35
CA GLU A 247 -0.18 23.29 14.47
C GLU A 247 0.74 23.30 13.25
N GLY A 248 0.95 24.46 12.61
CA GLY A 248 1.83 24.56 11.44
C GLY A 248 3.28 24.15 11.76
N THR A 249 3.80 24.51 12.93
CA THR A 249 5.12 24.09 13.39
C THR A 249 5.17 22.57 13.60
N PHE A 250 4.14 22.00 14.25
CA PHE A 250 4.02 20.57 14.45
C PHE A 250 3.99 19.80 13.13
N LEU A 251 3.14 20.22 12.18
CA LEU A 251 2.99 19.59 10.86
C LEU A 251 4.25 19.74 10.01
N THR A 252 4.96 20.86 10.10
CA THR A 252 6.25 21.04 9.42
C THR A 252 7.28 20.04 9.93
N ASN A 253 7.40 19.91 11.26
CA ASN A 253 8.33 18.97 11.88
C ASN A 253 7.95 17.52 11.56
N PHE A 254 6.66 17.18 11.59
CA PHE A 254 6.15 15.86 11.23
C PHE A 254 6.42 15.54 9.76
N GLY A 255 6.01 16.41 8.83
CA GLY A 255 6.15 16.21 7.39
C GLY A 255 7.61 16.08 6.97
N TYR A 256 8.48 16.93 7.50
CA TYR A 256 9.91 16.87 7.18
C TYR A 256 10.56 15.55 7.64
N ASN A 257 10.23 15.05 8.83
CA ASN A 257 10.94 13.89 9.38
C ASN A 257 10.29 12.54 9.04
N VAL A 258 8.97 12.48 8.94
CA VAL A 258 8.25 11.26 8.51
C VAL A 258 8.22 11.16 6.99
N ARG A 259 7.72 12.17 6.29
CA ARG A 259 7.51 12.05 4.84
C ARG A 259 8.82 12.15 4.07
N GLU A 260 9.51 13.27 4.21
CA GLU A 260 10.70 13.57 3.38
C GLU A 260 11.91 12.72 3.78
N ARG A 261 12.19 12.63 5.08
CA ARG A 261 13.39 11.94 5.55
C ARG A 261 13.26 10.43 5.56
N THR A 262 12.07 9.90 5.87
CA THR A 262 11.83 8.47 6.08
C THR A 262 11.14 7.83 4.86
N LEU A 263 9.88 8.17 4.59
CA LEU A 263 9.05 7.47 3.60
C LEU A 263 9.54 7.68 2.16
N SER A 264 9.94 8.91 1.80
CA SER A 264 10.46 9.24 0.47
C SER A 264 11.75 8.47 0.13
N ARG A 265 12.57 8.13 1.14
CA ARG A 265 13.78 7.31 0.95
C ARG A 265 13.44 5.87 0.61
N VAL A 266 12.50 5.27 1.35
CA VAL A 266 11.97 3.94 1.03
C VAL A 266 11.33 3.93 -0.37
N GLY A 267 10.51 4.92 -0.69
CA GLY A 267 9.88 5.06 -2.01
C GLY A 267 10.90 5.20 -3.15
N SER A 268 11.99 5.92 -2.92
CA SER A 268 13.09 6.02 -3.89
C SER A 268 13.78 4.68 -4.11
N PHE A 269 13.97 3.88 -3.07
CA PHE A 269 14.51 2.53 -3.19
C PHE A 269 13.54 1.60 -3.93
N VAL A 270 12.25 1.62 -3.60
CA VAL A 270 11.21 0.84 -4.30
C VAL A 270 11.18 1.17 -5.79
N ARG A 271 11.38 2.44 -6.18
CA ARG A 271 11.51 2.84 -7.59
C ARG A 271 12.71 2.21 -8.30
N VAL A 272 13.83 2.00 -7.60
CA VAL A 272 14.97 1.25 -8.17
C VAL A 272 14.60 -0.22 -8.37
N LEU A 273 13.90 -0.83 -7.41
CA LEU A 273 13.46 -2.23 -7.52
C LEU A 273 12.50 -2.48 -8.68
N ILE A 274 11.71 -1.48 -9.09
CA ILE A 274 10.82 -1.59 -10.24
C ILE A 274 11.59 -1.94 -11.52
N ASN A 275 12.86 -1.56 -11.64
CA ASN A 275 13.68 -1.89 -12.80
C ASN A 275 14.01 -3.39 -12.90
N GLU A 276 13.90 -4.15 -11.81
CA GLU A 276 14.10 -5.61 -11.81
C GLU A 276 12.94 -6.37 -12.47
N PHE A 277 11.84 -5.67 -12.79
CA PHE A 277 10.70 -6.19 -13.55
C PHE A 277 10.87 -5.90 -15.05
N PRO A 278 10.18 -6.68 -15.92
CA PRO A 278 10.31 -6.50 -17.36
C PRO A 278 9.87 -5.10 -17.80
N PRO A 279 10.48 -4.54 -18.85
CA PRO A 279 10.22 -3.16 -19.28
C PRO A 279 8.78 -3.02 -19.76
N THR A 280 8.05 -2.06 -19.24
CA THR A 280 6.68 -1.75 -19.67
C THR A 280 6.73 -0.51 -20.55
N ALA A 281 6.06 -0.53 -21.70
CA ALA A 281 5.76 0.72 -22.37
C ALA A 281 4.78 1.45 -21.46
N VAL A 282 5.13 2.69 -21.07
CA VAL A 282 4.16 3.59 -20.44
C VAL A 282 3.13 3.87 -21.51
N VAL A 283 2.05 3.10 -21.52
CA VAL A 283 0.86 3.47 -22.27
C VAL A 283 0.39 4.74 -21.57
N ASN A 284 0.71 5.90 -22.15
CA ASN A 284 0.25 7.19 -21.66
C ASN A 284 -1.26 7.10 -21.44
N THR A 285 -1.67 6.87 -20.20
CA THR A 285 -3.06 7.02 -19.77
C THR A 285 -3.30 8.51 -19.59
N GLY A 286 -3.17 9.25 -20.68
CA GLY A 286 -3.70 10.60 -20.79
C GLY A 286 -5.22 10.54 -20.98
N THR A 287 -5.84 11.72 -20.94
CA THR A 287 -7.26 11.99 -21.23
C THR A 287 -7.79 11.28 -22.49
N GLN A 288 -6.92 10.93 -23.44
CA GLN A 288 -7.27 10.17 -24.65
C GLN A 288 -7.77 8.75 -24.37
N ASN A 289 -7.20 8.00 -23.41
CA ASN A 289 -7.67 6.65 -23.09
C ASN A 289 -8.99 6.66 -22.31
N GLN A 290 -9.21 7.66 -21.45
CA GLN A 290 -10.50 7.85 -20.79
C GLN A 290 -11.58 8.22 -21.81
N ARG A 291 -11.28 9.14 -22.73
CA ARG A 291 -12.19 9.50 -23.82
C ARG A 291 -12.52 8.30 -24.71
N LEU A 292 -11.52 7.50 -25.10
CA LEU A 292 -11.74 6.28 -25.86
C LEU A 292 -12.64 5.30 -25.11
N LEU A 293 -12.43 5.11 -23.80
CA LEU A 293 -13.26 4.24 -22.96
C LEU A 293 -14.70 4.75 -22.84
N GLU A 294 -14.90 6.06 -22.71
CA GLU A 294 -16.23 6.68 -22.68
C GLU A 294 -16.94 6.55 -24.03
N GLU A 295 -16.22 6.76 -25.13
CA GLU A 295 -16.74 6.58 -26.49
C GLU A 295 -17.09 5.11 -26.76
N LEU A 296 -16.28 4.14 -26.27
CA LEU A 296 -16.59 2.70 -26.35
C LEU A 296 -17.88 2.38 -25.59
N ARG A 297 -18.05 2.90 -24.37
CA ARG A 297 -19.26 2.68 -23.55
C ARG A 297 -20.49 3.28 -24.19
N LEU A 298 -20.40 4.52 -24.68
CA LEU A 298 -21.50 5.20 -25.36
C LEU A 298 -21.95 4.45 -26.61
N ASN A 299 -21.00 4.02 -27.45
CA ASN A 299 -21.32 3.26 -28.67
C ASN A 299 -21.83 1.85 -28.36
N TYR A 300 -21.38 1.21 -27.28
CA TYR A 300 -21.96 -0.03 -26.79
C TYR A 300 -23.42 0.15 -26.35
N THR A 301 -23.74 1.22 -25.63
CA THR A 301 -25.13 1.55 -25.25
C THR A 301 -26.00 1.85 -26.47
N ARG A 302 -25.48 2.58 -27.47
CA ARG A 302 -26.17 2.82 -28.76
C ARG A 302 -26.47 1.52 -29.49
N LEU A 303 -25.51 0.60 -29.54
CA LEU A 303 -25.68 -0.71 -30.15
C LEU A 303 -26.76 -1.55 -29.42
N LEU A 304 -26.72 -1.60 -28.09
CA LEU A 304 -27.71 -2.34 -27.28
C LEU A 304 -29.13 -1.81 -27.45
N ASN A 305 -29.28 -0.48 -27.57
CA ASN A 305 -30.57 0.18 -27.71
C ASN A 305 -31.01 0.36 -29.17
N ASN A 306 -30.21 -0.12 -30.14
CA ASN A 306 -30.42 0.07 -31.58
C ASN A 306 -30.64 1.55 -31.97
N THR A 307 -29.90 2.46 -31.35
CA THR A 307 -29.96 3.90 -31.63
C THR A 307 -28.72 4.35 -32.40
N GLU A 308 -28.91 5.22 -33.39
CA GLU A 308 -27.83 5.83 -34.19
C GLU A 308 -26.81 4.81 -34.81
N PRO A 309 -27.27 3.76 -35.53
CA PRO A 309 -26.40 2.67 -35.99
C PRO A 309 -25.30 3.12 -36.96
N ASN A 310 -25.52 4.23 -37.68
CA ASN A 310 -24.51 4.84 -38.54
C ASN A 310 -23.33 5.41 -37.75
N LEU A 311 -23.57 5.97 -36.56
CA LEU A 311 -22.49 6.47 -35.70
C LEU A 311 -21.66 5.32 -35.11
N VAL A 312 -22.33 4.23 -34.71
CA VAL A 312 -21.65 3.02 -34.24
C VAL A 312 -20.80 2.41 -35.36
N ARG A 313 -21.31 2.37 -36.60
CA ARG A 313 -20.54 1.88 -37.76
C ARG A 313 -19.30 2.73 -38.04
N ASN A 314 -19.45 4.06 -38.08
CA ASN A 314 -18.33 4.97 -38.33
C ASN A 314 -17.28 4.86 -37.22
N TYR A 315 -17.72 4.76 -35.97
CA TYR A 315 -16.84 4.58 -34.83
C TYR A 315 -16.03 3.27 -34.91
N ILE A 316 -16.68 2.14 -35.26
CA ILE A 316 -15.97 0.86 -35.46
C ILE A 316 -14.96 0.97 -36.62
N GLN A 317 -15.31 1.65 -37.71
CA GLN A 317 -14.38 1.87 -38.83
C GLN A 317 -13.15 2.69 -38.41
N GLU A 318 -13.33 3.71 -37.57
CA GLU A 318 -12.21 4.49 -37.01
C GLU A 318 -11.29 3.63 -36.13
N LEU A 319 -11.85 2.74 -35.32
CA LEU A 319 -11.06 1.79 -34.52
C LEU A 319 -10.30 0.79 -35.40
N ILE A 320 -10.92 0.29 -36.47
CA ILE A 320 -10.25 -0.60 -37.43
C ILE A 320 -9.06 0.13 -38.08
N LEU A 321 -9.26 1.36 -38.58
CA LEU A 321 -8.19 2.15 -39.18
C LEU A 321 -7.07 2.48 -38.18
N ALA A 322 -7.40 2.71 -36.91
CA ALA A 322 -6.41 2.92 -35.85
C ALA A 322 -5.61 1.64 -35.58
N ALA A 323 -6.25 0.47 -35.57
CA ALA A 323 -5.58 -0.82 -35.44
C ALA A 323 -4.66 -1.13 -36.64
N GLU A 324 -5.12 -0.89 -37.87
CA GLU A 324 -4.32 -1.05 -39.10
C GLU A 324 -3.07 -0.16 -39.10
N LYS A 325 -3.16 1.03 -38.51
CA LYS A 325 -2.04 1.97 -38.34
C LYS A 325 -1.13 1.65 -37.14
N GLY A 326 -1.39 0.56 -36.42
CA GLY A 326 -0.63 0.15 -35.24
C GLY A 326 -0.86 1.05 -34.01
N GLN A 327 -1.94 1.84 -33.99
CA GLN A 327 -2.27 2.73 -32.86
C GLN A 327 -3.11 2.01 -31.80
N LEU A 328 -3.72 0.87 -32.14
CA LEU A 328 -4.38 -0.06 -31.23
C LEU A 328 -3.71 -1.42 -31.36
N GLN A 329 -3.36 -2.02 -30.22
CA GLN A 329 -2.74 -3.34 -30.15
C GLN A 329 -3.72 -4.34 -29.54
N ASP A 330 -3.93 -5.47 -30.20
CA ASP A 330 -4.77 -6.54 -29.65
C ASP A 330 -3.96 -7.34 -28.63
N ASN A 331 -4.31 -7.15 -27.36
CA ASN A 331 -3.71 -7.86 -26.23
C ASN A 331 -4.61 -9.02 -25.74
N ARG A 332 -5.66 -9.39 -26.49
CA ARG A 332 -6.54 -10.51 -26.14
C ARG A 332 -5.87 -11.86 -26.45
N PRO A 333 -6.26 -12.95 -25.76
CA PRO A 333 -5.75 -14.29 -26.08
C PRO A 333 -6.01 -14.65 -27.54
N ALA A 334 -5.02 -15.25 -28.21
CA ALA A 334 -5.18 -15.77 -29.56
C ALA A 334 -6.36 -16.76 -29.62
N GLY A 335 -7.32 -16.50 -30.52
CA GLY A 335 -8.51 -17.34 -30.71
C GLY A 335 -9.79 -16.88 -30.00
N THR A 336 -9.81 -15.67 -29.43
CA THR A 336 -11.07 -15.04 -28.98
C THR A 336 -11.79 -14.46 -30.20
N PRO A 337 -13.02 -14.88 -30.54
CA PRO A 337 -13.74 -14.35 -31.70
C PRO A 337 -14.07 -12.85 -31.59
#